data_AF-A0A3Q2YI31-F1
#
_entry.id   AF-A0A3Q2YI31-F1
#
_cell.length_a   1.000
_cell.length_b   1.000
_cell.length_c   1.000
_cell.angle_alpha   90.00
_cell.angle_beta   90.00
_cell.angle_gamma   90.00
#
_symmetry.space_group_name_H-M   'P 1'
#
loop_
_entity.id
_entity.type
_entity.pdbx_description
1 polymer ?
#
loop_
_entity_poly.entity_id
_entity_poly.type
_entity_poly.pdbx_seq_one_letter_code
_entity_poly.pdbx_strand_id
1 'polypeptide(L)' 'MKSRPPPQKLRQRGILRERVFGCDLGEHLHSSEHEVPQVVKSCAEFIEKHGVVDGIYRLSGISSNIQKLRFVRL' A
#
# COMPACT_ATOMS: atom_id res chain seq x y z
N MET A 1 -26.72 -18.88 -13.39
CA MET A 1 -25.81 -18.35 -12.35
C MET A 1 -25.11 -17.12 -12.93
N LYS A 2 -25.09 -15.96 -12.25
CA LYS A 2 -24.37 -14.78 -12.77
C LYS A 2 -22.87 -14.96 -12.53
N SER A 3 -22.05 -14.88 -13.58
CA SER A 3 -20.60 -15.02 -13.49
C SER A 3 -19.97 -13.82 -12.77
N ARG A 4 -18.85 -14.04 -12.07
CA ARG A 4 -18.08 -12.97 -11.43
C ARG A 4 -17.59 -12.00 -12.50
N PRO A 5 -17.86 -10.69 -12.41
CA PRO A 5 -17.39 -9.71 -13.38
C PRO A 5 -15.85 -9.65 -13.42
N PRO A 6 -15.24 -9.37 -14.58
CA PRO A 6 -13.79 -9.23 -14.70
C PRO A 6 -13.28 -8.01 -13.90
N PRO A 7 -12.03 -8.05 -13.39
CA PRO A 7 -11.45 -6.99 -12.55
C PRO A 7 -11.54 -5.59 -13.18
N GLN A 8 -11.38 -5.48 -14.49
CA GLN A 8 -11.47 -4.22 -15.23
C GLN A 8 -12.86 -3.58 -15.15
N LYS A 9 -13.94 -4.38 -15.25
CA LYS A 9 -15.32 -3.88 -15.05
C LYS A 9 -15.56 -3.47 -13.59
N LEU A 10 -14.92 -4.14 -12.63
CA LEU A 10 -15.01 -3.76 -11.22
C LEU A 10 -14.26 -2.45 -10.95
N ARG A 11 -13.11 -2.21 -11.60
CA ARG A 11 -12.37 -0.94 -11.55
C ARG A 11 -13.18 0.22 -12.14
N GLN A 12 -13.72 0.05 -13.35
CA GLN A 12 -14.56 1.05 -14.01
C GLN A 12 -15.79 1.44 -13.17
N ARG A 13 -16.37 0.49 -12.43
CA ARG A 13 -17.51 0.74 -11.53
C ARG A 13 -17.10 1.30 -10.16
N GLY A 14 -15.81 1.54 -9.91
CA GLY A 14 -15.28 2.01 -8.63
C GLY A 14 -15.36 0.98 -7.49
N ILE A 15 -15.78 -0.25 -7.78
CA ILE A 15 -15.89 -1.36 -6.82
C ILE A 15 -14.49 -1.87 -6.47
N LEU A 16 -13.64 -2.06 -7.48
CA LEU A 16 -12.24 -2.41 -7.29
C LEU A 16 -11.42 -1.13 -7.31
N ARG A 17 -11.03 -0.66 -6.13
CA ARG A 17 -10.18 0.53 -5.99
C ARG A 17 -8.73 0.19 -6.32
N GLU A 18 -8.00 1.22 -6.72
CA GLU A 18 -6.55 1.14 -6.84
C GLU A 18 -5.96 0.70 -5.50
N ARG A 19 -5.07 -0.28 -5.54
CA ARG A 19 -4.47 -0.88 -4.36
C ARG A 19 -3.03 -0.45 -4.33
N VAL A 20 -2.59 0.13 -3.22
CA VAL A 20 -1.15 0.36 -2.98
C VAL A 20 -0.48 -0.98 -2.64
N PHE A 21 -1.12 -1.81 -1.82
CA PHE A 21 -0.59 -3.11 -1.41
C PHE A 21 -1.05 -4.26 -2.33
N GLY A 22 -0.10 -5.10 -2.73
CA GLY A 22 -0.36 -6.29 -3.55
C GLY A 22 -0.70 -6.00 -5.01
N CYS A 23 -0.36 -4.81 -5.51
CA CYS A 23 -0.38 -4.48 -6.94
C CYS A 23 1.00 -4.71 -7.57
N ASP A 24 1.04 -4.67 -8.91
CA ASP A 24 2.31 -4.62 -9.64
C ASP A 24 2.98 -3.26 -9.42
N LEU A 25 4.28 -3.28 -9.13
CA LEU A 25 5.04 -2.06 -8.84
C LEU A 25 5.15 -1.17 -10.08
N GLY A 26 5.40 -1.74 -11.27
CA GLY A 26 5.52 -0.97 -12.51
C GLY A 26 4.22 -0.25 -12.87
N GLU A 27 3.08 -0.96 -12.77
CA GLU A 27 1.76 -0.35 -12.96
C GLU A 27 1.51 0.79 -11.97
N HIS A 28 1.88 0.61 -10.69
CA HIS A 28 1.66 1.61 -9.66
C HIS A 28 2.53 2.85 -9.82
N LEU A 29 3.81 2.69 -10.18
CA LEU A 29 4.70 3.82 -10.45
C LEU A 29 4.24 4.57 -11.71
N HIS A 30 3.81 3.84 -12.75
CA HIS A 30 3.28 4.44 -13.97
C HIS A 30 1.97 5.21 -13.71
N SER A 31 1.06 4.69 -12.89
CA SER A 31 -0.22 5.37 -12.58
C SER A 31 -0.07 6.55 -11.62
N SER A 32 0.90 6.48 -10.71
CA SER A 32 1.12 7.52 -9.70
C SER A 32 2.06 8.62 -10.16
N GLU A 33 2.79 8.45 -11.26
CA GLU A 33 3.83 9.38 -11.74
C GLU A 33 4.97 9.61 -10.72
N HIS A 34 5.20 8.63 -9.84
CA HIS A 34 6.31 8.65 -8.87
C HIS A 34 7.38 7.63 -9.24
N GLU A 35 8.65 7.91 -8.90
CA GLU A 35 9.75 6.95 -9.06
C GLU A 35 9.83 5.94 -7.90
N VAL A 36 9.23 6.26 -6.74
CA VAL A 36 9.16 5.40 -5.56
C VAL A 36 7.76 5.54 -4.95
N PRO A 37 7.10 4.45 -4.51
CA PRO A 37 5.76 4.54 -3.95
C PRO A 37 5.73 5.43 -2.70
N GLN A 38 4.73 6.30 -2.59
CA GLN A 38 4.64 7.29 -1.51
C GLN A 38 4.67 6.63 -0.13
N VAL A 39 4.02 5.47 0.03
CA VAL A 39 4.06 4.68 1.28
C VAL A 39 5.48 4.31 1.70
N VAL A 40 6.36 4.01 0.75
CA VAL A 40 7.76 3.64 1.05
C VAL A 40 8.52 4.88 1.53
N LYS A 41 8.38 6.01 0.82
CA LYS A 41 9.00 7.29 1.21
C LYS A 41 8.56 7.72 2.61
N SER A 42 7.26 7.80 2.85
CA SER A 42 6.71 8.26 4.14
C SER A 42 7.11 7.35 5.30
N CYS A 43 7.13 6.03 5.10
CA CYS A 43 7.58 5.10 6.14
C CYS A 43 9.09 5.24 6.42
N ALA A 44 9.92 5.39 5.38
CA ALA A 44 11.36 5.59 5.54
C ALA A 44 11.67 6.87 6.31
N GLU A 45 11.11 8.00 5.89
CA GLU A 45 11.28 9.31 6.55
C GLU A 45 10.84 9.27 8.03
N PHE A 46 9.70 8.64 8.31
CA PHE A 46 9.22 8.52 9.70
C PHE A 46 10.16 7.66 10.55
N ILE A 47 10.65 6.55 10.00
CA ILE A 47 11.58 5.65 10.70
C ILE A 47 12.92 6.34 10.95
N GLU A 48 13.48 7.06 9.97
CA GLU A 48 14.73 7.79 10.13
C GLU A 48 14.63 8.85 11.24
N LYS A 49 13.47 9.51 11.34
CA LYS A 49 13.24 10.57 12.33
C LYS A 49 12.88 10.04 13.73
N HIS A 50 12.17 8.90 13.82
CA HIS A 50 11.52 8.47 15.07
C HIS A 50 11.74 7.00 15.44
N GLY A 51 12.16 6.17 14.50
CA GLY A 51 12.13 4.71 14.61
C GLY A 51 13.48 4.05 14.82
N VAL A 52 14.59 4.79 14.79
CA VAL A 52 15.96 4.25 14.98
C VAL A 52 16.14 3.78 16.43
N VAL A 53 15.79 2.51 16.67
CA VAL A 53 15.84 1.83 17.97
C VAL A 53 16.42 0.43 17.84
N ASP A 54 16.81 -0.19 18.96
CA ASP A 54 17.32 -1.56 18.97
C ASP A 54 16.29 -2.55 18.41
N GLY A 55 16.72 -3.33 17.43
CA GLY A 55 15.85 -4.31 16.78
C GLY A 55 14.83 -3.72 15.81
N ILE A 56 15.04 -2.49 15.33
CA ILE A 56 14.31 -1.93 14.19
C ILE A 56 14.30 -2.92 13.01
N TYR A 57 13.16 -3.01 12.31
CA TYR A 57 12.86 -4.00 11.26
C TYR A 57 12.84 -5.47 11.69
N ARG A 58 13.30 -5.83 12.90
CA ARG A 58 13.31 -7.20 13.43
C ARG A 58 12.13 -7.47 14.38
N LEU A 59 11.86 -6.54 15.30
CA LEU A 59 10.78 -6.70 16.27
C LEU A 59 9.42 -6.47 15.61
N SER A 60 8.50 -7.42 15.82
CA SER A 60 7.16 -7.36 15.24
C SER A 60 6.33 -6.24 15.85
N GLY A 61 5.72 -5.42 15.00
CA GLY A 61 4.70 -4.46 15.40
C GLY A 61 3.34 -5.10 15.68
N ILE A 62 2.38 -4.28 16.11
CA ILE A 62 1.01 -4.72 16.41
C ILE A 62 0.25 -4.96 15.09
N SER A 63 -0.12 -6.23 14.84
CA SER A 63 -0.77 -6.67 13.58
C SER A 63 -2.04 -5.87 13.23
N SER A 64 -2.89 -5.57 14.20
CA SER A 64 -4.13 -4.80 13.98
C SER A 64 -3.86 -3.34 13.57
N ASN A 65 -2.77 -2.72 14.06
CA ASN A 65 -2.36 -1.38 13.63
C ASN A 65 -1.82 -1.41 12.20
N ILE A 66 -1.03 -2.44 11.85
CA ILE A 66 -0.53 -2.64 10.48
C ILE A 66 -1.68 -2.84 9.50
N GLN A 67 -2.70 -3.62 9.87
CA GLN A 67 -3.91 -3.79 9.05
C GLN A 67 -4.64 -2.47 8.82
N LYS A 68 -4.79 -1.62 9.84
CA LYS A 68 -5.41 -0.29 9.68
C LYS A 68 -4.60 0.60 8.74
N LEU A 69 -3.27 0.62 8.88
CA LEU A 69 -2.38 1.41 8.02
C LEU A 69 -2.50 1.04 6.54
N ARG A 70 -2.75 -0.24 6.22
CA ARG A 70 -2.95 -0.70 4.83
C ARG A 70 -4.14 -0.07 4.11
N PHE A 71 -5.10 0.49 4.84
CA PHE A 71 -6.27 1.16 4.28
C PHE A 71 -6.20 2.68 4.34
N VAL A 72 -5.14 3.25 4.94
CA VAL A 72 -4.89 4.69 4.92
C VAL A 72 -4.49 5.12 3.52
N ARG A 73 -4.97 6.29 3.09
CA ARG A 73 -4.53 6.92 1.84
C ARG A 73 -3.30 7.77 2.15
N LEU A 74 -2.19 7.44 1.49
CA LEU A 74 -0.97 8.23 1.41
C LEU A 74 -0.84 8.78 -0.01
#